data_AF-K5VXR9-F1
#
_entry.id   AF-K5VXR9-F1
#
_cell.length_a   1.000
_cell.length_b   1.000
_cell.length_c   1.000
_cell.angle_alpha   90.00
_cell.angle_beta   90.00
_cell.angle_gamma   90.00
#
_symmetry.space_group_name_H-M   'P 1'
#
loop_
_entity.id
_entity.type
_entity.pdbx_description
1 polymer ?
#
loop_
_entity_poly.entity_id
_entity_poly.type
_entity_poly.pdbx_seq_one_letter_code
_entity_poly.pdbx_strand_id
1 'polypeptide(L)'
;GIITIGFGLLTLLFLTASPDTASWLSERERQIVVLTNEADRALKAHEGFSRAQITSAFTDPRTYLWGLAYFANYIPVYSVVLSLPTVVAGLGHTGTGATVMAVWPYFVGFALVLGAGWTTDRWGARFVHYAVPIGVVMVALVVLIAETDDTVRYGMFFLVMFMFVPISTMWSWLAQNVAGSNKRAAATGLVFSMGNLGGIASGWIYSAEWAPRFVPGHAINLACYAVALVAGACLWWSYRRDNRLRDRAEGIERGVSVYQRRKGLLGEDLGDLGDK
;
A
#
# COMPACT_ATOMS: atom_id res chain seq x y z
N GLY A 1 3.09 -15.25 23.85
CA GLY A 1 2.51 -13.98 24.35
C GLY A 1 3.38 -13.23 25.36
N ILE A 2 4.29 -13.89 26.09
CA ILE A 2 5.08 -13.20 27.15
C ILE A 2 5.97 -12.08 26.61
N ILE A 3 6.53 -12.26 25.41
CA ILE A 3 7.31 -11.23 24.71
C ILE A 3 6.44 -10.01 24.41
N THR A 4 5.21 -10.21 23.91
CA THR A 4 4.25 -9.14 23.60
C THR A 4 3.83 -8.39 24.87
N ILE A 5 3.60 -9.09 25.98
CA ILE A 5 3.31 -8.48 27.29
C ILE A 5 4.51 -7.66 27.77
N GLY A 6 5.73 -8.19 27.61
CA GLY A 6 6.97 -7.48 27.93
C GLY A 6 7.10 -6.17 27.16
N PHE A 7 6.87 -6.20 25.84
CA PHE A 7 6.82 -4.97 25.03
C PHE A 7 5.70 -4.02 25.45
N GLY A 8 4.52 -4.54 25.81
CA GLY A 8 3.43 -3.73 26.36
C GLY A 8 3.81 -3.00 27.65
N LEU A 9 4.48 -3.69 28.57
CA LEU A 9 5.01 -3.08 29.80
C LEU A 9 6.11 -2.05 29.50
N LEU A 10 7.01 -2.34 28.57
CA LEU A 10 8.02 -1.37 28.12
C LEU A 10 7.36 -0.13 27.50
N THR A 11 6.31 -0.29 26.70
CA THR A 11 5.59 0.87 26.16
C THR A 11 4.97 1.72 27.26
N LEU A 12 4.47 1.16 28.36
CA LEU A 12 3.99 1.97 29.49
C LEU A 12 5.09 2.78 30.18
N LEU A 13 6.35 2.32 30.12
CA LEU A 13 7.49 3.03 30.69
C LEU A 13 8.04 4.12 29.76
N PHE A 14 8.00 3.92 28.44
CA PHE A 14 8.60 4.82 27.45
C PHE A 14 7.59 5.73 26.73
N LEU A 15 6.30 5.38 26.70
CA LEU A 15 5.26 6.16 26.01
C LEU A 15 4.83 7.36 26.87
N THR A 16 5.48 8.49 26.62
CA THR A 16 5.16 9.77 27.25
C THR A 16 4.00 10.44 26.52
N ALA A 17 2.96 10.83 27.25
CA ALA A 17 1.70 11.35 26.69
C ALA A 17 1.82 12.72 25.99
N SER A 18 2.85 13.51 26.31
CA SER A 18 3.14 14.81 25.69
C SER A 18 4.64 15.00 25.53
N PRO A 19 5.11 15.74 24.50
CA PRO A 19 6.50 16.19 24.42
C PRO A 19 6.99 16.88 25.70
N ASP A 20 6.08 17.51 26.45
CA ASP A 20 6.37 18.22 27.71
C ASP A 20 6.65 17.29 28.90
N THR A 21 6.11 16.06 28.86
CA THR A 21 6.32 15.04 29.91
C THR A 21 7.40 14.03 29.52
N ALA A 22 7.97 14.16 28.33
CA ALA A 22 9.04 13.30 27.86
C ALA A 22 10.37 13.63 28.54
N SER A 23 10.82 12.74 29.43
CA SER A 23 12.08 12.85 30.17
C SER A 23 13.33 12.51 29.34
N TRP A 24 13.12 11.90 28.16
CA TRP A 24 14.20 11.45 27.26
C TRP A 24 14.54 12.49 26.17
N LEU A 25 13.75 13.55 26.03
CA LEU A 25 13.96 14.63 25.07
C LEU A 25 14.84 15.73 25.68
N SER A 26 15.85 16.17 24.95
CA SER A 26 16.57 17.39 25.31
C SER A 26 15.68 18.63 25.13
N GLU A 27 16.00 19.73 25.82
CA GLU A 27 15.23 20.98 25.73
C GLU A 27 15.13 21.49 24.28
N ARG A 28 16.22 21.37 23.50
CA ARG A 28 16.25 21.75 22.09
C ARG A 28 15.33 20.87 21.24
N GLU A 29 15.38 19.56 21.41
CA GLU A 29 14.52 18.64 20.65
C GLU A 29 13.05 18.84 21.02
N ARG A 30 12.75 19.06 22.31
CA ARG A 30 11.40 19.37 22.77
C ARG A 30 10.85 20.62 22.09
N GLN A 31 11.63 21.71 22.03
CA GLN A 31 11.21 22.93 21.35
C GLN A 31 10.94 22.71 19.86
N ILE A 32 11.79 21.93 19.18
CA ILE A 32 11.57 21.56 17.76
C ILE A 32 10.25 20.78 17.61
N VAL A 33 9.98 19.80 18.48
CA VAL A 33 8.75 19.00 18.43
C VAL A 33 7.51 19.86 18.68
N VAL A 34 7.55 20.76 19.66
CA VAL A 34 6.42 21.67 19.96
C VAL A 34 6.15 22.59 18.79
N LEU A 35 7.18 23.26 18.25
CA LEU A 35 7.04 24.15 17.09
C LEU A 35 6.52 23.42 15.86
N THR A 36 7.00 22.19 15.62
CA THR A 36 6.52 21.36 14.51
C THR A 36 5.04 21.00 14.71
N ASN A 37 4.65 20.57 15.92
CA ASN A 37 3.25 20.26 16.23
C ASN A 37 2.33 21.47 16.12
N GLU A 38 2.79 22.66 16.52
CA GLU A 38 2.04 23.91 16.37
C GLU A 38 1.87 24.30 14.91
N ALA A 39 2.93 24.19 14.10
CA ALA A 39 2.86 24.42 12.66
C ALA A 39 1.89 23.44 11.98
N ASP A 40 1.93 22.17 12.39
CA ASP A 40 1.03 21.12 11.88
C ASP A 40 -0.43 21.37 12.31
N ARG A 41 -0.65 21.80 13.56
CA ARG A 41 -1.97 22.21 14.06
C ARG A 41 -2.48 23.44 13.34
N ALA A 42 -1.64 24.44 13.06
CA ALA A 42 -2.02 25.64 12.32
C ALA A 42 -2.41 25.31 10.88
N LEU A 43 -1.70 24.39 10.22
CA LEU A 43 -2.06 23.86 8.89
C LEU A 43 -3.41 23.12 8.91
N LYS A 44 -3.71 22.40 9.99
CA LYS A 44 -4.94 21.62 10.17
C LYS A 44 -6.07 22.38 10.87
N ALA A 45 -5.86 23.62 11.31
CA ALA A 45 -6.82 24.40 12.11
C ALA A 45 -8.14 24.67 11.37
N HIS A 46 -8.13 24.58 10.04
CA HIS A 46 -9.31 24.73 9.20
C HIS A 46 -9.92 23.37 8.74
N GLU A 47 -9.31 22.24 9.08
CA GLU A 47 -9.85 20.89 8.79
C GLU A 47 -10.88 20.49 9.86
N GLY A 48 -12.09 21.03 9.75
CA GLY A 48 -13.24 20.59 10.54
C GLY A 48 -13.88 19.30 10.00
N PHE A 49 -14.73 18.67 10.80
CA PHE A 49 -15.55 17.54 10.34
C PHE A 49 -16.48 17.97 9.21
N SER A 50 -16.35 17.34 8.03
CA SER A 50 -17.19 17.64 6.86
C SER A 50 -17.88 16.37 6.35
N ARG A 51 -19.19 16.30 6.56
CA ARG A 51 -20.02 15.22 6.02
C ARG A 51 -20.04 15.22 4.48
N ALA A 52 -19.91 16.40 3.86
CA ALA A 52 -19.79 16.53 2.41
C ALA A 52 -18.51 15.86 1.89
N GLN A 53 -17.38 16.04 2.56
CA GLN A 53 -16.13 15.35 2.21
C GLN A 53 -16.25 13.83 2.36
N ILE A 54 -16.90 13.36 3.43
CA ILE A 54 -17.12 11.91 3.64
C ILE A 54 -17.99 11.34 2.51
N THR A 55 -19.13 11.96 2.21
CA THR A 55 -20.01 11.51 1.12
C THR A 55 -19.36 11.59 -0.25
N SER A 56 -18.46 12.55 -0.46
CA SER A 56 -17.65 12.61 -1.69
C SER A 56 -16.73 11.41 -1.85
N ALA A 57 -16.22 10.82 -0.77
CA ALA A 57 -15.39 9.62 -0.85
C ALA A 57 -16.16 8.40 -1.38
N PHE A 58 -17.44 8.27 -1.02
CA PHE A 58 -18.34 7.19 -1.45
C PHE A 58 -18.93 7.40 -2.86
N THR A 59 -18.83 8.59 -3.41
CA THR A 59 -19.34 8.90 -4.76
C THR A 59 -18.21 9.02 -5.79
N ASP A 60 -16.96 9.05 -5.33
CA ASP A 60 -15.79 9.17 -6.18
C ASP A 60 -15.43 7.81 -6.83
N PRO A 61 -15.50 7.69 -8.17
CA PRO A 61 -15.15 6.47 -8.88
C PRO A 61 -13.67 6.07 -8.69
N ARG A 62 -12.77 7.01 -8.40
CA ARG A 62 -11.36 6.69 -8.13
C ARG A 62 -11.19 5.92 -6.84
N THR A 63 -12.01 6.20 -5.82
CA THR A 63 -12.00 5.41 -4.57
C THR A 63 -12.33 3.94 -4.83
N TYR A 64 -13.30 3.67 -5.71
CA TYR A 64 -13.63 2.29 -6.09
C TYR A 64 -12.56 1.63 -6.95
N LEU A 65 -11.89 2.39 -7.82
CA LEU A 65 -10.77 1.89 -8.61
C LEU A 65 -9.56 1.56 -7.72
N TRP A 66 -9.30 2.38 -6.70
CA TRP A 66 -8.37 2.06 -5.61
C TRP A 66 -8.81 0.80 -4.87
N GLY A 67 -10.09 0.70 -4.49
CA GLY A 67 -10.63 -0.50 -3.85
C GLY A 67 -10.42 -1.77 -4.68
N LEU A 68 -10.64 -1.70 -5.99
CA LEU A 68 -10.39 -2.80 -6.93
C LEU A 68 -8.90 -3.15 -7.02
N ALA A 69 -8.03 -2.15 -7.16
CA ALA A 69 -6.58 -2.35 -7.20
C ALA A 69 -6.08 -3.01 -5.90
N TYR A 70 -6.61 -2.59 -4.74
CA TYR A 70 -6.28 -3.18 -3.45
C TYR A 70 -6.77 -4.62 -3.35
N PHE A 71 -8.06 -4.84 -3.62
CA PHE A 71 -8.69 -6.16 -3.57
C PHE A 71 -7.95 -7.18 -4.45
N ALA A 72 -7.62 -6.80 -5.67
CA ALA A 72 -6.91 -7.64 -6.62
C ALA A 72 -5.45 -7.91 -6.19
N ASN A 73 -4.79 -7.01 -5.46
CA ASN A 73 -3.45 -7.26 -4.92
C ASN A 73 -3.49 -8.11 -3.63
N TYR A 74 -4.53 -7.93 -2.82
CA TYR A 74 -4.66 -8.53 -1.49
C TYR A 74 -5.04 -10.02 -1.55
N ILE A 75 -5.82 -10.43 -2.56
CA ILE A 75 -6.15 -11.84 -2.80
C ILE A 75 -4.87 -12.71 -2.93
N PRO A 76 -3.95 -12.42 -3.88
CA PRO A 76 -2.71 -13.18 -4.01
C PRO A 76 -1.88 -13.18 -2.73
N VAL A 77 -1.78 -12.03 -2.06
CA VAL A 77 -0.94 -11.90 -0.87
C VAL A 77 -1.45 -12.80 0.25
N TYR A 78 -2.74 -12.79 0.57
CA TYR A 78 -3.27 -13.71 1.57
C TYR A 78 -3.16 -15.16 1.14
N SER A 79 -3.44 -15.45 -0.14
CA SER A 79 -3.41 -16.83 -0.64
C SER A 79 -2.01 -17.43 -0.52
N VAL A 80 -0.96 -16.66 -0.83
CA VAL A 80 0.44 -17.06 -0.68
C VAL A 80 0.81 -17.14 0.79
N VAL A 81 0.39 -16.17 1.62
CA VAL A 81 0.70 -16.19 3.06
C VAL A 81 0.16 -17.45 3.75
N LEU A 82 -1.07 -17.84 3.41
CA LEU A 82 -1.73 -19.02 3.95
C LEU A 82 -1.17 -20.33 3.38
N SER A 83 -0.74 -20.33 2.12
CA SER A 83 -0.33 -21.56 1.43
C SER A 83 1.16 -21.82 1.42
N LEU A 84 2.02 -20.82 1.61
CA LEU A 84 3.48 -20.98 1.49
C LEU A 84 4.03 -22.11 2.38
N PRO A 85 3.65 -22.25 3.66
CA PRO A 85 4.11 -23.38 4.48
C PRO A 85 3.68 -24.74 3.91
N THR A 86 2.46 -24.82 3.38
CA THR A 86 1.89 -26.01 2.76
C THR A 86 2.58 -26.36 1.44
N VAL A 87 2.89 -25.35 0.62
CA VAL A 87 3.59 -25.54 -0.65
C VAL A 87 5.03 -26.00 -0.41
N VAL A 88 5.73 -25.39 0.56
CA VAL A 88 7.07 -25.80 0.95
C VAL A 88 7.07 -27.20 1.57
N ALA A 89 6.03 -27.58 2.31
CA ALA A 89 5.89 -28.94 2.81
C ALA A 89 5.73 -29.96 1.67
N GLY A 90 5.05 -29.58 0.59
CA GLY A 90 4.93 -30.37 -0.65
C GLY A 90 6.24 -30.60 -1.41
N LEU A 91 7.30 -29.83 -1.13
CA LEU A 91 8.65 -29.99 -1.71
C LEU A 91 9.52 -31.00 -0.94
N GLY A 92 8.95 -31.75 0.01
CA GLY A 92 9.63 -32.81 0.76
C GLY A 92 10.18 -32.41 2.13
N HIS A 93 9.92 -31.18 2.59
CA HIS A 93 10.28 -30.73 3.94
C HIS A 93 9.12 -30.99 4.92
N THR A 94 9.36 -31.70 6.03
CA THR A 94 8.29 -32.01 7.01
C THR A 94 8.36 -31.12 8.25
N GLY A 95 7.18 -30.77 8.79
CA GLY A 95 7.02 -30.09 10.08
C GLY A 95 7.77 -28.76 10.18
N THR A 96 8.58 -28.61 11.24
CA THR A 96 9.35 -27.39 11.54
C THR A 96 10.35 -27.02 10.44
N GLY A 97 10.81 -27.98 9.62
CA GLY A 97 11.71 -27.70 8.50
C GLY A 97 11.05 -26.86 7.41
N ALA A 98 9.77 -27.11 7.11
CA ALA A 98 9.03 -26.37 6.09
C ALA A 98 8.76 -24.92 6.50
N THR A 99 8.45 -24.69 7.77
CA THR A 99 8.22 -23.33 8.28
C THR A 99 9.52 -22.52 8.30
N VAL A 100 10.65 -23.14 8.65
CA VAL A 100 11.98 -22.49 8.57
C VAL A 100 12.34 -22.13 7.12
N MET A 101 12.08 -23.01 6.16
CA MET A 101 12.33 -22.69 4.74
C MET A 101 11.43 -21.59 4.20
N ALA A 102 10.21 -21.45 4.73
CA ALA A 102 9.29 -20.36 4.38
C ALA A 102 9.69 -19.00 5.00
N VAL A 103 10.36 -19.01 6.17
CA VAL A 103 10.81 -17.78 6.85
C VAL A 103 11.83 -17.01 6.01
N TRP A 104 12.72 -17.68 5.28
CA TRP A 104 13.76 -17.02 4.48
C TRP A 104 13.18 -16.13 3.36
N PRO A 105 12.25 -16.60 2.52
CA PRO A 105 11.51 -15.73 1.60
C PRO A 105 10.88 -14.52 2.31
N TYR A 106 10.16 -14.72 3.43
CA TYR A 106 9.53 -13.60 4.14
C TYR A 106 10.54 -12.56 4.64
N PHE A 107 11.72 -12.98 5.10
CA PHE A 107 12.78 -12.07 5.50
C PHE A 107 13.27 -11.21 4.33
N VAL A 108 13.40 -11.81 3.14
CA VAL A 108 13.70 -11.06 1.91
C VAL A 108 12.56 -10.10 1.57
N GLY A 109 11.31 -10.54 1.70
CA GLY A 109 10.13 -9.66 1.57
C GLY A 109 10.18 -8.44 2.48
N PHE A 110 10.55 -8.63 3.75
CA PHE A 110 10.74 -7.54 4.70
C PHE A 110 11.82 -6.55 4.23
N ALA A 111 12.99 -7.04 3.83
CA ALA A 111 14.07 -6.20 3.32
C ALA A 111 13.66 -5.43 2.04
N LEU A 112 12.91 -6.07 1.14
CA LEU A 112 12.40 -5.48 -0.09
C LEU A 112 11.42 -4.33 0.20
N VAL A 113 10.51 -4.48 1.16
CA VAL A 113 9.58 -3.42 1.55
C VAL A 113 10.32 -2.21 2.12
N LEU A 114 11.33 -2.43 2.98
CA LEU A 114 12.15 -1.34 3.52
C LEU A 114 12.93 -0.61 2.42
N GLY A 115 13.56 -1.37 1.53
CA GLY A 115 14.29 -0.81 0.39
C GLY A 115 13.38 -0.01 -0.53
N ALA A 116 12.23 -0.57 -0.89
CA ALA A 116 11.26 0.08 -1.75
C ALA A 116 10.64 1.33 -1.11
N GLY A 117 10.40 1.34 0.21
CA GLY A 117 9.97 2.54 0.92
C GLY A 117 10.98 3.67 0.78
N TRP A 118 12.26 3.39 1.06
CA TRP A 118 13.33 4.37 0.95
C TRP A 118 13.52 4.90 -0.48
N THR A 119 13.45 4.04 -1.50
CA THR A 119 13.58 4.47 -2.91
C THR A 119 12.35 5.23 -3.39
N THR A 120 11.14 4.86 -2.93
CA THR A 120 9.91 5.57 -3.27
C THR A 120 9.95 7.01 -2.76
N ASP A 121 10.41 7.20 -1.51
CA ASP A 121 10.54 8.53 -0.91
C ASP A 121 11.62 9.37 -1.60
N ARG A 122 12.71 8.74 -2.07
CA ARG A 122 13.80 9.44 -2.76
C ARG A 122 13.46 9.84 -4.19
N TRP A 123 12.74 9.00 -4.93
CA TRP A 123 12.53 9.18 -6.38
C TRP A 123 11.15 9.69 -6.77
N GLY A 124 10.15 9.66 -5.88
CA GLY A 124 8.80 10.17 -6.13
C GLY A 124 7.98 9.39 -7.17
N ALA A 125 8.58 8.44 -7.90
CA ALA A 125 7.93 7.65 -8.96
C ALA A 125 7.11 6.47 -8.40
N ARG A 126 6.03 6.76 -7.67
CA ARG A 126 5.22 5.77 -6.94
C ARG A 126 4.59 4.72 -7.84
N PHE A 127 4.11 5.11 -9.02
CA PHE A 127 3.57 4.15 -9.99
C PHE A 127 4.62 3.12 -10.45
N VAL A 128 5.89 3.52 -10.59
CA VAL A 128 6.97 2.59 -10.94
C VAL A 128 7.21 1.59 -9.82
N HIS A 129 7.22 2.08 -8.57
CA HIS A 129 7.36 1.25 -7.36
C HIS A 129 6.14 0.36 -7.10
N TYR A 130 4.99 0.66 -7.72
CA TYR A 130 3.82 -0.21 -7.75
C TYR A 130 3.90 -1.25 -8.88
N ALA A 131 4.17 -0.81 -10.11
CA ALA A 131 4.07 -1.64 -11.31
C ALA A 131 5.23 -2.63 -11.48
N VAL A 132 6.47 -2.22 -11.18
CA VAL A 132 7.66 -3.07 -11.39
C VAL A 132 7.62 -4.31 -10.49
N PRO A 133 7.37 -4.20 -9.16
CA PRO A 133 7.23 -5.38 -8.31
C PRO A 133 6.10 -6.31 -8.74
N ILE A 134 4.95 -5.76 -9.18
CA ILE A 134 3.86 -6.57 -9.73
C ILE A 134 4.35 -7.37 -10.94
N GLY A 135 5.09 -6.74 -11.86
CA GLY A 135 5.69 -7.43 -13.00
C GLY A 135 6.63 -8.57 -12.60
N VAL A 136 7.49 -8.35 -11.60
CA VAL A 136 8.39 -9.39 -11.05
C VAL A 136 7.60 -10.57 -10.50
N VAL A 137 6.54 -10.31 -9.73
CA VAL A 137 5.68 -11.37 -9.18
C VAL A 137 4.96 -12.12 -10.30
N MET A 138 4.44 -11.42 -11.32
CA MET A 138 3.80 -12.07 -12.46
C MET A 138 4.75 -13.02 -13.19
N VAL A 139 6.00 -12.60 -13.43
CA VAL A 139 7.03 -13.48 -14.02
C VAL A 139 7.28 -14.70 -13.14
N ALA A 140 7.43 -14.51 -11.82
CA ALA A 140 7.63 -15.60 -10.88
C ALA A 140 6.46 -16.61 -10.89
N LEU A 141 5.21 -16.11 -10.95
CA LEU A 141 4.01 -16.95 -11.04
C LEU A 141 3.94 -17.72 -12.37
N VAL A 142 4.33 -17.11 -13.49
CA VAL A 142 4.40 -17.80 -14.80
C VAL A 142 5.43 -18.92 -14.76
N VAL A 143 6.61 -18.68 -14.18
CA VAL A 143 7.63 -19.72 -14.02
C VAL A 143 7.14 -20.83 -13.10
N LEU A 144 6.47 -20.52 -11.98
CA LEU A 144 5.88 -21.52 -11.08
C LEU A 144 4.82 -22.40 -11.76
N ILE A 145 4.13 -21.88 -12.78
CA ILE A 145 3.17 -22.64 -13.59
C ILE A 145 3.90 -23.55 -14.59
N ALA A 146 4.90 -23.02 -15.29
CA ALA A 146 5.58 -23.71 -16.38
C ALA A 146 6.58 -24.78 -15.89
N GLU A 147 7.29 -24.48 -14.80
CA GLU A 147 8.42 -25.26 -14.34
C GLU A 147 8.01 -26.46 -13.47
N THR A 148 8.81 -27.51 -13.51
CA THR A 148 8.62 -28.73 -12.71
C THR A 148 9.75 -28.98 -11.73
N ASP A 149 10.91 -28.35 -11.92
CA ASP A 149 12.03 -28.48 -10.98
C ASP A 149 11.73 -27.78 -9.64
N ASP A 150 11.79 -28.55 -8.55
CA ASP A 150 11.45 -28.07 -7.20
C ASP A 150 12.44 -27.02 -6.66
N THR A 151 13.71 -27.05 -7.10
CA THR A 151 14.72 -26.05 -6.72
C THR A 151 14.41 -24.71 -7.35
N VAL A 152 14.07 -24.71 -8.65
CA VAL A 152 13.68 -23.49 -9.36
C VAL A 152 12.40 -22.92 -8.77
N ARG A 153 11.41 -23.77 -8.46
CA ARG A 153 10.15 -23.36 -7.82
C ARG A 153 10.39 -22.74 -6.44
N TYR A 154 11.27 -23.31 -5.63
CA TYR A 154 11.66 -22.70 -4.35
C TYR A 154 12.30 -21.32 -4.54
N GLY A 155 13.21 -21.18 -5.51
CA GLY A 155 13.83 -19.90 -5.87
C GLY A 155 12.80 -18.84 -6.28
N MET A 156 11.75 -19.22 -7.01
CA MET A 156 10.70 -18.29 -7.43
C MET A 156 9.90 -17.73 -6.25
N PHE A 157 9.79 -18.43 -5.11
CA PHE A 157 9.11 -17.87 -3.95
C PHE A 157 9.80 -16.63 -3.39
N PHE A 158 11.12 -16.47 -3.55
CA PHE A 158 11.81 -15.24 -3.19
C PHE A 158 11.36 -14.05 -4.06
N LEU A 159 11.11 -14.30 -5.34
CA LEU A 159 10.59 -13.28 -6.25
C LEU A 159 9.10 -12.99 -6.01
N VAL A 160 8.31 -13.99 -5.59
CA VAL A 160 6.91 -13.77 -5.18
C VAL A 160 6.80 -12.80 -4.01
N MET A 161 7.81 -12.73 -3.12
CA MET A 161 7.81 -11.80 -1.98
C MET A 161 7.81 -10.32 -2.34
N PHE A 162 8.11 -9.97 -3.60
CA PHE A 162 7.90 -8.61 -4.13
C PHE A 162 6.44 -8.16 -4.01
N MET A 163 5.49 -9.08 -3.78
CA MET A 163 4.07 -8.80 -3.55
C MET A 163 3.78 -7.83 -2.40
N PHE A 164 4.68 -7.70 -1.41
CA PHE A 164 4.47 -6.80 -0.28
C PHE A 164 4.74 -5.32 -0.63
N VAL A 165 5.58 -5.05 -1.62
CA VAL A 165 5.93 -3.69 -2.06
C VAL A 165 4.72 -2.92 -2.62
N PRO A 166 3.91 -3.46 -3.56
CA PRO A 166 2.79 -2.72 -4.13
C PRO A 166 1.70 -2.43 -3.10
N ILE A 167 1.48 -3.31 -2.10
CA ILE A 167 0.55 -3.04 -0.99
C ILE A 167 0.99 -1.82 -0.19
N SER A 168 2.26 -1.76 0.22
CA SER A 168 2.78 -0.66 1.02
C SER A 168 2.77 0.66 0.23
N THR A 169 3.28 0.62 -1.01
CA THR A 169 3.35 1.80 -1.90
C THR A 169 1.97 2.37 -2.21
N MET A 170 0.98 1.50 -2.36
CA MET A 170 -0.40 1.90 -2.65
C MET A 170 -1.01 2.76 -1.55
N TRP A 171 -0.76 2.49 -0.26
CA TRP A 171 -1.29 3.31 0.84
C TRP A 171 -0.72 4.72 0.82
N SER A 172 0.59 4.84 0.65
CA SER A 172 1.26 6.13 0.50
C SER A 172 0.76 6.88 -0.74
N TRP A 173 0.54 6.16 -1.85
CA TRP A 173 0.08 6.76 -3.10
C TRP A 173 -1.39 7.23 -3.03
N LEU A 174 -2.28 6.45 -2.39
CA LEU A 174 -3.66 6.85 -2.11
C LEU A 174 -3.72 8.09 -1.20
N ALA A 175 -2.97 8.08 -0.09
CA ALA A 175 -3.00 9.16 0.89
C ALA A 175 -2.54 10.49 0.29
N GLN A 176 -1.64 10.45 -0.69
CA GLN A 176 -1.16 11.64 -1.37
C GLN A 176 -2.10 12.14 -2.44
N ASN A 177 -2.85 11.27 -3.12
CA ASN A 177 -3.76 11.72 -4.16
C ASN A 177 -5.09 12.21 -3.60
N VAL A 178 -5.58 11.66 -2.48
CA VAL A 178 -6.86 12.08 -1.90
C VAL A 178 -6.72 13.35 -1.04
N ALA A 179 -7.30 14.44 -1.53
CA ALA A 179 -7.36 15.73 -0.85
C ALA A 179 -8.44 15.76 0.25
N GLY A 180 -8.17 16.50 1.32
CA GLY A 180 -9.06 16.68 2.47
C GLY A 180 -9.00 15.52 3.48
N SER A 181 -8.73 15.84 4.74
CA SER A 181 -8.57 14.84 5.81
C SER A 181 -9.78 13.91 5.98
N ASN A 182 -11.02 14.42 5.97
CA ASN A 182 -12.21 13.56 6.14
C ASN A 182 -12.46 12.66 4.92
N LYS A 183 -12.25 13.17 3.68
CA LYS A 183 -12.40 12.37 2.46
C LYS A 183 -11.36 11.27 2.41
N ARG A 184 -10.10 11.59 2.71
CA ARG A 184 -9.00 10.63 2.77
C ARG A 184 -9.25 9.56 3.82
N ALA A 185 -9.70 9.92 5.02
CA ALA A 185 -10.04 8.94 6.06
C ALA A 185 -11.16 7.99 5.61
N ALA A 186 -12.25 8.53 5.04
CA ALA A 186 -13.36 7.73 4.54
C ALA A 186 -12.96 6.83 3.35
N ALA A 187 -12.19 7.37 2.40
CA ALA A 187 -11.67 6.62 1.24
C ALA A 187 -10.74 5.49 1.66
N THR A 188 -9.78 5.76 2.55
CA THR A 188 -8.88 4.73 3.12
C THR A 188 -9.67 3.63 3.81
N GLY A 189 -10.68 3.98 4.62
CA GLY A 189 -11.56 3.01 5.27
C GLY A 189 -12.31 2.13 4.26
N LEU A 190 -12.93 2.74 3.25
CA LEU A 190 -13.67 2.01 2.21
C LEU A 190 -12.74 1.07 1.40
N VAL A 191 -11.58 1.56 0.97
CA VAL A 191 -10.58 0.77 0.24
C VAL A 191 -10.11 -0.41 1.10
N PHE A 192 -9.82 -0.17 2.38
CA PHE A 192 -9.42 -1.23 3.32
C PHE A 192 -10.51 -2.28 3.48
N SER A 193 -11.78 -1.87 3.67
CA SER A 193 -12.92 -2.77 3.78
C SER A 193 -13.10 -3.62 2.52
N MET A 194 -13.02 -3.01 1.33
CA MET A 194 -13.09 -3.74 0.07
C MET A 194 -11.96 -4.77 -0.05
N GLY A 195 -10.73 -4.40 0.32
CA GLY A 195 -9.60 -5.33 0.30
C GLY A 195 -9.82 -6.56 1.16
N ASN A 196 -10.29 -6.40 2.39
CA ASN A 196 -10.51 -7.51 3.31
C ASN A 196 -11.49 -8.58 2.78
N LEU A 197 -12.42 -8.21 1.90
CA LEU A 197 -13.27 -9.19 1.21
C LEU A 197 -12.44 -10.18 0.37
N GLY A 198 -11.29 -9.75 -0.14
CA GLY A 198 -10.34 -10.59 -0.88
C GLY A 198 -9.71 -11.68 0.00
N GLY A 199 -9.58 -11.43 1.32
CA GLY A 199 -9.11 -12.43 2.27
C GLY A 199 -10.02 -13.65 2.33
N ILE A 200 -11.35 -13.46 2.20
CA ILE A 200 -12.33 -14.56 2.17
C ILE A 200 -12.09 -15.44 0.94
N ALA A 201 -11.94 -14.83 -0.24
CA ALA A 201 -11.71 -15.56 -1.48
C ALA A 201 -10.36 -16.31 -1.48
N SER A 202 -9.34 -15.75 -0.83
CA SER A 202 -7.98 -16.29 -0.82
C SER A 202 -7.86 -17.70 -0.25
N GLY A 203 -8.72 -18.06 0.71
CA GLY A 203 -8.72 -19.37 1.36
C GLY A 203 -9.09 -20.53 0.42
N TRP A 204 -9.74 -20.25 -0.71
CA TRP A 204 -10.14 -21.26 -1.70
C TRP A 204 -9.18 -21.37 -2.89
N ILE A 205 -8.18 -20.50 -3.01
CA ILE A 205 -7.29 -20.44 -4.17
C ILE A 205 -6.25 -21.56 -4.17
N TYR A 206 -5.79 -21.98 -3.00
CA TYR A 206 -4.83 -23.09 -2.86
C TYR A 206 -5.52 -24.31 -2.25
N SER A 207 -6.41 -24.93 -3.04
CA SER A 207 -7.06 -26.19 -2.67
C SER A 207 -6.07 -27.36 -2.66
N ALA A 208 -6.22 -28.28 -1.71
CA ALA A 208 -5.42 -29.49 -1.60
C ALA A 208 -5.55 -30.40 -2.84
N GLU A 209 -6.67 -30.31 -3.56
CA GLU A 209 -6.92 -31.04 -4.80
C GLU A 209 -5.94 -30.69 -5.93
N TRP A 210 -5.33 -29.50 -5.86
CA TRP A 210 -4.39 -29.01 -6.87
C TRP A 210 -2.93 -29.19 -6.45
N ALA A 211 -2.68 -29.81 -5.30
CA ALA A 211 -1.34 -30.15 -4.85
C ALA A 211 -0.68 -31.18 -5.81
N PRO A 212 0.65 -31.22 -5.89
CA PRO A 212 1.64 -30.33 -5.26
C PRO A 212 2.01 -29.11 -6.12
N ARG A 213 1.46 -28.99 -7.33
CA ARG A 213 1.86 -27.95 -8.30
C ARG A 213 1.05 -26.66 -8.18
N PHE A 214 -0.18 -26.73 -7.69
CA PHE A 214 -1.09 -25.60 -7.48
C PHE A 214 -1.23 -24.66 -8.69
N VAL A 215 -1.14 -25.21 -9.90
CA VAL A 215 -1.19 -24.44 -11.17
C VAL A 215 -2.42 -23.53 -11.25
N PRO A 216 -3.65 -24.00 -10.93
CA PRO A 216 -4.82 -23.12 -10.96
C PRO A 216 -4.72 -21.96 -9.95
N GLY A 217 -4.17 -22.21 -8.77
CA GLY A 217 -3.95 -21.17 -7.76
C GLY A 217 -2.98 -20.08 -8.23
N HIS A 218 -1.86 -20.48 -8.83
CA HIS A 218 -0.91 -19.55 -9.43
C HIS A 218 -1.53 -18.76 -10.61
N ALA A 219 -2.36 -19.40 -11.42
CA ALA A 219 -3.05 -18.75 -12.54
C ALA A 219 -4.09 -17.71 -12.08
N ILE A 220 -4.87 -18.02 -11.04
CA ILE A 220 -5.80 -17.06 -10.41
C ILE A 220 -5.03 -15.85 -9.88
N ASN A 221 -3.94 -16.09 -9.17
CA ASN A 221 -3.10 -15.02 -8.64
C ASN A 221 -2.49 -14.15 -9.75
N LEU A 222 -2.06 -14.75 -10.86
CA LEU A 222 -1.57 -14.04 -12.04
C LEU A 222 -2.66 -13.13 -12.63
N ALA A 223 -3.89 -13.62 -12.76
CA ALA A 223 -5.02 -12.83 -13.24
C ALA A 223 -5.35 -11.66 -12.29
N CYS A 224 -5.33 -11.90 -10.98
CA CYS A 224 -5.51 -10.86 -9.97
C CYS A 224 -4.44 -9.76 -10.08
N TYR A 225 -3.16 -10.12 -10.25
CA TYR A 225 -2.10 -9.12 -10.46
C TYR A 225 -2.24 -8.35 -11.76
N ALA A 226 -2.72 -8.98 -12.84
CA ALA A 226 -3.03 -8.29 -14.09
C ALA A 226 -4.14 -7.24 -13.88
N VAL A 227 -5.21 -7.60 -13.16
CA VAL A 227 -6.29 -6.66 -12.80
C VAL A 227 -5.76 -5.51 -11.94
N ALA A 228 -4.93 -5.81 -10.94
CA ALA A 228 -4.31 -4.80 -10.08
C ALA A 228 -3.44 -3.82 -10.90
N LEU A 229 -2.61 -4.35 -11.81
CA LEU A 229 -1.75 -3.53 -12.67
C LEU A 229 -2.57 -2.62 -13.59
N VAL A 230 -3.64 -3.14 -14.20
CA VAL A 230 -4.54 -2.37 -15.06
C VAL A 230 -5.27 -1.29 -14.25
N ALA A 231 -5.82 -1.62 -13.08
CA ALA A 231 -6.49 -0.67 -12.22
C ALA A 231 -5.54 0.45 -11.74
N GLY A 232 -4.32 0.09 -11.33
CA GLY A 232 -3.26 1.04 -10.98
C GLY A 232 -2.84 1.91 -12.16
N ALA A 233 -2.70 1.34 -13.36
CA ALA A 233 -2.37 2.12 -14.57
C ALA A 233 -3.49 3.10 -14.95
N CYS A 234 -4.75 2.70 -14.80
CA CYS A 234 -5.90 3.57 -15.00
C CYS A 234 -5.91 4.74 -14.00
N LEU A 235 -5.61 4.50 -12.72
CA LEU A 235 -5.45 5.55 -11.71
C LEU A 235 -4.34 6.52 -12.10
N TRP A 236 -3.14 5.99 -12.39
CA TRP A 236 -1.99 6.79 -12.79
C TRP A 236 -2.29 7.64 -14.03
N TRP A 237 -2.92 7.05 -15.05
CA TRP A 237 -3.32 7.77 -16.25
C TRP A 237 -4.36 8.86 -15.95
N SER A 238 -5.33 8.57 -15.08
CA SER A 238 -6.33 9.53 -14.65
C SER A 238 -5.69 10.74 -13.97
N TYR A 239 -4.77 10.52 -13.02
CA TYR A 239 -4.05 11.59 -12.34
C TYR A 239 -3.14 12.38 -13.29
N ARG A 240 -2.43 11.68 -14.18
CA ARG A 240 -1.58 12.32 -15.18
C ARG A 240 -2.38 13.16 -16.17
N ARG A 241 -3.60 12.73 -16.54
CA ARG A 241 -4.51 13.49 -17.40
C ARG A 241 -4.94 14.77 -16.70
N ASP A 242 -5.38 14.68 -15.44
CA ASP A 242 -5.80 15.85 -14.65
C ASP A 242 -4.66 16.85 -14.47
N ASN A 243 -3.47 16.37 -14.12
CA ASN A 243 -2.28 17.23 -13.98
C ASN A 243 -1.97 17.96 -15.29
N ARG A 244 -2.00 17.27 -16.45
CA ARG A 244 -1.80 17.92 -17.75
C ARG A 244 -2.87 18.93 -18.11
N LEU A 245 -4.12 18.70 -17.72
CA LEU A 245 -5.22 19.65 -17.94
C LEU A 245 -5.04 20.89 -17.08
N ARG A 246 -4.65 20.72 -15.82
CA ARG A 246 -4.32 21.82 -14.89
C ARG A 246 -3.12 22.63 -15.38
N ASP A 247 -2.03 21.97 -15.77
CA ASP A 247 -0.84 22.65 -16.31
C ASP A 247 -1.16 23.47 -17.56
N ARG A 248 -2.09 22.99 -18.41
CA ARG A 248 -2.57 23.73 -19.59
C ARG A 248 -3.44 24.93 -19.21
N ALA A 249 -4.35 24.77 -18.25
CA ALA A 249 -5.17 25.88 -17.74
C ALA A 249 -4.29 26.95 -17.06
N GLU A 250 -3.31 26.52 -16.25
CA GLU A 250 -2.31 27.40 -15.64
C GLU A 250 -1.42 28.10 -16.68
N GLY A 251 -1.04 27.40 -17.76
CA GLY A 251 -0.31 27.97 -18.89
C GLY A 251 -1.10 29.04 -19.66
N ILE A 252 -2.43 28.92 -19.72
CA ILE A 252 -3.34 29.92 -20.30
C ILE A 252 -3.52 31.11 -19.37
N GLU A 253 -3.55 30.90 -18.05
CA GLU A 253 -3.80 31.98 -17.09
C GLU A 253 -2.55 32.70 -16.55
N ARG A 254 -1.33 32.42 -17.05
CA ARG A 254 -0.11 33.21 -16.73
C ARG A 254 -0.17 34.68 -17.19
N GLY A 255 -1.28 35.11 -17.82
CA GLY A 255 -1.60 36.52 -18.10
C GLY A 255 -2.41 37.24 -17.00
N VAL A 256 -2.88 36.57 -15.93
CA VAL A 256 -3.73 37.18 -14.89
C VAL A 256 -3.21 36.83 -13.49
N SER A 257 -3.18 37.84 -12.61
CA SER A 257 -2.41 37.86 -11.37
C SER A 257 -2.64 36.67 -10.41
N VAL A 258 -1.52 36.14 -9.90
CA VAL A 258 -1.39 34.94 -9.05
C VAL A 258 -2.07 35.08 -7.67
N TYR A 259 -2.46 36.30 -7.26
CA TYR A 259 -2.89 36.57 -5.88
C TYR A 259 -4.39 36.28 -5.61
N GLN A 260 -5.27 36.44 -6.60
CA GLN A 260 -6.72 36.23 -6.42
C GLN A 260 -7.12 34.74 -6.42
N ARG A 261 -6.29 33.86 -6.98
CA ARG A 261 -6.69 32.47 -7.24
C ARG A 261 -6.59 31.53 -6.04
N ARG A 262 -5.72 31.83 -5.07
CA ARG A 262 -5.54 30.97 -3.88
C ARG A 262 -6.80 30.86 -3.03
N LYS A 263 -7.73 31.83 -3.11
CA LYS A 263 -9.03 31.78 -2.42
C LYS A 263 -10.13 31.04 -3.19
N GLY A 264 -10.07 30.96 -4.51
CA GLY A 264 -11.11 30.30 -5.33
C GLY A 264 -10.96 28.77 -5.40
N LEU A 265 -9.73 28.27 -5.41
CA LEU A 265 -9.44 26.83 -5.49
C LEU A 265 -9.73 26.07 -4.17
N LEU A 266 -9.89 26.79 -3.06
CA LEU A 266 -10.26 26.21 -1.76
C LEU A 266 -11.77 25.99 -1.60
N GLY A 267 -12.60 26.52 -2.51
CA GLY A 267 -14.07 26.54 -2.36
C GLY A 267 -14.83 25.49 -3.15
N GLU A 268 -14.40 25.15 -4.38
CA GLU A 268 -15.18 24.29 -5.28
C GLU A 268 -14.42 23.09 -5.85
N ASP A 269 -13.10 23.03 -5.71
CA ASP A 269 -12.28 22.01 -6.33
C ASP A 269 -11.43 21.28 -5.29
N LEU A 270 -12.08 20.43 -4.49
CA LEU A 270 -11.44 19.40 -3.64
C LEU A 270 -10.76 18.29 -4.48
N GLY A 271 -10.43 18.61 -5.74
CA GLY A 271 -9.94 17.70 -6.75
C GLY A 271 -8.55 17.22 -6.40
N ASP A 272 -8.44 15.90 -6.25
CA ASP A 272 -7.24 15.10 -6.08
C ASP A 272 -5.90 15.84 -6.29
N LEU A 273 -5.02 15.69 -5.31
CA LEU A 273 -3.63 16.09 -5.36
C LEU A 273 -2.91 15.15 -6.35
N GLY A 274 -3.06 15.41 -7.64
CA GLY A 274 -2.52 14.52 -8.67
C GLY A 274 -1.02 14.29 -8.51
N ASP A 275 -0.60 13.08 -8.89
CA ASP A 275 0.76 12.54 -8.82
C ASP A 275 1.86 13.57 -9.17
N LYS A 276 2.54 14.11 -8.15
CA LYS A 276 3.77 14.91 -8.24
C LYS A 276 4.90 14.23 -7.48
#